data_AF-A0A8C9AIA1-F1
#
_entry.id   AF-A0A8C9AIA1-F1
#
_cell.length_a   1.000
_cell.length_b   1.000
_cell.length_c   1.000
_cell.angle_alpha   90.00
_cell.angle_beta   90.00
_cell.angle_gamma   90.00
#
_symmetry.space_group_name_H-M   'P 1'
#
loop_
_entity.id
_entity.type
_entity.pdbx_description
1 polymer ?
#
loop_
_entity_poly.entity_id
_entity_poly.type
_entity_poly.pdbx_seq_one_letter_code
_entity_poly.pdbx_strand_id
1 'polypeptide(L)'
;MAELTALESLIEMGFPSGRAEKALALTGNQGIEAAMDWLMEHEDDPDVDEPLDTSLGHILGREPTFSEPGGPEGAGSAAGEGKPILSEEERQEQTKRMLELVAQKQREREEREEREALERERQRRRQGQELSAARQRLQEDEMRRAAEERRREKAEELAYGGSVASRPSPPAPEPGPVPSSPSQEPPTKREYDQCRIQVRLPDGTSLTQTFRAREQLAAVRLYVELHRGEEPGGGHDPVQLLSGFPRRAFSEADMERPLQELGMKTLWHMLSARCPSPTLLKGQEP
;
A
#
# COMPACT_ATOMS: atom_id res chain seq x y z
N MET A 1 -3.05 13.22 2.65
CA MET A 1 -4.07 14.26 2.47
C MET A 1 -3.37 15.54 2.89
N ALA A 2 -2.91 16.34 1.92
CA ALA A 2 -2.38 17.66 2.25
C ALA A 2 -3.60 18.51 2.59
N GLU A 3 -3.70 18.97 3.84
CA GLU A 3 -4.69 19.98 4.22
C GLU A 3 -4.39 21.23 3.39
N LEU A 4 -5.26 21.56 2.43
CA LEU A 4 -5.20 22.84 1.74
C LEU A 4 -5.31 23.93 2.79
N THR A 5 -4.35 24.84 2.79
CA THR A 5 -4.38 25.98 3.70
C THR A 5 -5.61 26.84 3.38
N ALA A 6 -6.18 27.51 4.39
CA ALA A 6 -7.31 28.41 4.19
C ALA A 6 -7.05 29.45 3.07
N LEU A 7 -5.78 29.83 2.91
CA LEU A 7 -5.31 30.70 1.85
C LEU A 7 -5.46 30.05 0.46
N GLU A 8 -5.00 28.82 0.28
CA GLU A 8 -5.11 28.11 -0.99
C GLU A 8 -6.58 27.89 -1.37
N SER A 9 -7.45 27.59 -0.40
CA SER A 9 -8.89 27.47 -0.66
C SER A 9 -9.53 28.79 -1.11
N LEU A 10 -9.14 29.93 -0.53
CA LEU A 10 -9.61 31.25 -0.96
C LEU A 10 -9.08 31.62 -2.35
N ILE A 11 -7.83 31.26 -2.66
CA ILE A 11 -7.24 31.44 -3.99
C ILE A 11 -7.95 30.55 -5.02
N GLU A 12 -8.25 29.29 -4.68
CA GLU A 12 -9.01 28.38 -5.52
C GLU A 12 -10.46 28.85 -5.74
N MET A 13 -11.04 29.54 -4.76
CA MET A 13 -12.34 30.21 -4.85
C MET A 13 -12.32 31.46 -5.74
N GLY A 14 -11.14 31.93 -6.15
CA GLY A 14 -10.98 33.05 -7.08
C GLY A 14 -10.69 34.39 -6.42
N PHE A 15 -10.40 34.41 -5.12
CA PHE A 15 -9.92 35.63 -4.46
C PHE A 15 -8.42 35.82 -4.77
N PRO A 16 -7.99 37.04 -5.14
CA PRO A 16 -6.57 37.31 -5.38
C PRO A 16 -5.75 37.07 -4.11
N SER A 17 -4.57 36.48 -4.26
CA SER A 17 -3.75 36.00 -3.12
C SER A 17 -3.50 37.07 -2.07
N GLY A 18 -3.15 38.30 -2.48
CA GLY A 18 -2.90 39.41 -1.55
C GLY A 18 -4.13 39.80 -0.72
N ARG A 19 -5.33 39.67 -1.28
CA ARG A 19 -6.59 39.96 -0.58
C ARG A 19 -6.95 38.84 0.39
N ALA A 20 -6.80 37.59 -0.04
CA ALA A 20 -7.01 36.41 0.80
C ALA A 20 -6.02 36.36 1.99
N GLU A 21 -4.77 36.74 1.77
CA GLU A 21 -3.75 36.85 2.83
C GLU A 21 -4.09 37.96 3.82
N LYS A 22 -4.50 39.14 3.34
CA LYS A 22 -4.88 40.27 4.20
C LYS A 22 -6.11 39.94 5.05
N ALA A 23 -7.09 39.26 4.45
CA ALA A 23 -8.29 38.81 5.15
C ALA A 23 -7.99 37.78 6.24
N LEU A 24 -7.15 36.78 5.95
CA LEU A 24 -6.72 35.80 6.94
C LEU A 24 -5.89 36.44 8.06
N ALA A 25 -5.05 37.42 7.73
CA ALA A 25 -4.26 38.13 8.73
C ALA A 25 -5.14 38.97 9.68
N LEU A 26 -6.14 39.66 9.15
CA LEU A 26 -7.04 40.52 9.95
C LEU A 26 -8.06 39.74 10.77
N THR A 27 -8.45 38.56 10.27
CA THR A 27 -9.32 37.62 10.99
C THR A 27 -8.54 36.70 11.92
N GLY A 28 -7.21 36.85 12.01
CA GLY A 28 -6.36 36.08 12.92
C GLY A 28 -6.25 34.60 12.58
N ASN A 29 -6.34 34.24 11.29
CA ASN A 29 -6.32 32.86 10.79
C ASN A 29 -7.41 31.96 11.41
N GLN A 30 -8.59 32.51 11.68
CA GLN A 30 -9.73 31.77 12.22
C GLN A 30 -10.37 30.77 11.22
N GLY A 31 -9.88 30.75 9.98
CA GLY A 31 -10.33 29.82 8.94
C GLY A 31 -10.88 30.56 7.72
N ILE A 32 -11.31 29.78 6.71
CA ILE A 32 -11.79 30.29 5.42
C ILE A 32 -13.04 31.17 5.60
N GLU A 33 -13.98 30.75 6.47
CA GLU A 33 -15.26 31.46 6.67
C GLU A 33 -15.06 32.87 7.26
N ALA A 34 -14.19 33.02 8.27
CA ALA A 34 -13.90 34.32 8.87
C ALA A 34 -13.17 35.25 7.90
N ALA A 35 -12.21 34.72 7.13
CA ALA A 35 -11.55 35.47 6.07
C ALA A 35 -12.55 35.91 4.98
N MET A 36 -13.51 35.07 4.64
CA MET A 36 -14.52 35.36 3.63
C MET A 36 -15.51 36.44 4.08
N ASP A 37 -15.90 36.45 5.35
CA ASP A 37 -16.73 37.49 5.97
C ASP A 37 -16.04 38.87 5.90
N TRP A 38 -14.75 38.91 6.26
CA TRP A 38 -13.95 40.14 6.14
C TRP A 38 -13.80 40.61 4.69
N LEU A 39 -13.61 39.67 3.75
CA LEU A 39 -13.51 39.96 2.31
C LEU A 39 -14.80 40.58 1.75
N MET A 40 -15.97 40.14 2.24
CA MET A 40 -17.27 40.69 1.84
C MET A 40 -17.50 42.08 2.44
N GLU A 41 -17.12 42.31 3.69
CA GLU A 41 -17.31 43.61 4.34
C GLU A 41 -16.36 44.70 3.82
N HIS A 42 -15.25 44.28 3.19
CA HIS A 42 -14.26 45.15 2.56
C HIS A 42 -14.24 44.94 1.04
N GLU A 43 -15.39 44.59 0.44
CA GLU A 43 -15.50 44.30 -1.00
C GLU A 43 -15.26 45.52 -1.89
N ASP A 44 -15.65 46.72 -1.42
CA ASP A 44 -15.70 47.99 -2.16
C ASP A 44 -14.50 48.93 -1.93
N ASP A 45 -13.40 48.46 -1.31
CA ASP A 45 -12.18 49.28 -1.12
C ASP A 45 -11.18 49.04 -2.26
N PRO A 46 -11.16 49.90 -3.31
CA PRO A 46 -10.34 49.69 -4.51
C PRO A 46 -8.83 49.84 -4.27
N ASP A 47 -8.40 50.25 -3.07
CA ASP A 47 -6.99 50.32 -2.66
C ASP A 47 -6.47 48.94 -2.18
N VAL A 48 -7.37 47.95 -2.02
CA VAL A 48 -7.04 46.61 -1.51
C VAL A 48 -6.83 45.57 -2.64
N ASP A 49 -7.20 45.91 -3.87
CA ASP A 49 -6.97 45.09 -5.07
C ASP A 49 -5.63 45.38 -5.76
N GLU A 50 -4.72 46.16 -5.16
CA GLU A 50 -3.40 46.43 -5.74
C GLU A 50 -2.35 45.38 -5.31
N PRO A 51 -2.03 44.38 -6.15
CA PRO A 51 -0.85 43.57 -5.93
C PRO A 51 0.42 44.41 -6.14
N LEU A 52 1.32 44.35 -5.16
CA LEU A 52 2.73 44.69 -5.34
C LEU A 52 3.29 43.83 -6.48
N ASP A 53 3.51 44.46 -7.63
CA ASP A 53 4.11 43.86 -8.81
C ASP A 53 5.53 43.35 -8.46
N THR A 54 5.70 42.04 -8.52
CA THR A 54 7.01 41.41 -8.35
C THR A 54 7.84 41.64 -9.60
N SER A 55 8.73 42.61 -9.52
CA SER A 55 10.10 42.54 -10.06
C SER A 55 10.28 41.75 -11.37
N LEU A 56 10.02 42.38 -12.51
CA LEU A 56 10.87 42.17 -13.71
C LEU A 56 10.91 43.40 -14.63
N GLY A 57 11.54 44.46 -14.12
CA GLY A 57 12.40 45.36 -14.88
C GLY A 57 11.77 46.31 -15.91
N HIS A 58 11.54 47.58 -15.52
CA HIS A 58 12.06 48.69 -16.33
C HIS A 58 12.24 49.98 -15.53
N ILE A 59 13.44 50.52 -15.69
CA ILE A 59 13.95 51.81 -15.23
C ILE A 59 13.10 52.94 -15.83
N LEU A 60 12.74 53.95 -15.03
CA LEU A 60 13.05 55.37 -15.25
C LEU A 60 12.30 56.22 -14.21
N GLY A 61 13.06 56.97 -13.41
CA GLY A 61 12.65 57.50 -12.12
C GLY A 61 11.67 58.66 -12.11
N ARG A 62 11.09 58.88 -10.92
CA ARG A 62 10.66 60.18 -10.38
C ARG A 62 10.18 59.99 -8.93
N GLU A 63 11.06 60.20 -7.96
CA GLU A 63 10.64 60.73 -6.65
C GLU A 63 10.22 62.21 -6.87
N PRO A 64 9.20 62.77 -6.18
CA PRO A 64 9.44 63.19 -4.79
C PRO A 64 8.22 63.26 -3.82
N THR A 65 8.56 63.21 -2.52
CA THR A 65 8.02 63.99 -1.36
C THR A 65 6.63 63.65 -0.81
N PHE A 66 6.52 63.07 0.40
CA PHE A 66 6.48 63.73 1.73
C PHE A 66 5.24 64.61 1.95
N SER A 67 4.37 64.21 2.88
CA SER A 67 3.85 65.04 4.00
C SER A 67 2.76 64.29 4.80
N GLU A 68 3.12 63.79 5.99
CA GLU A 68 2.27 63.94 7.19
C GLU A 68 2.01 65.45 7.43
N PRO A 69 0.91 65.90 8.08
CA PRO A 69 0.67 65.58 9.49
C PRO A 69 -0.80 65.61 10.00
N GLY A 70 -1.00 65.05 11.20
CA GLY A 70 -1.74 65.72 12.29
C GLY A 70 -3.23 65.40 12.46
N GLY A 71 -3.57 64.79 13.61
CA GLY A 71 -4.91 64.89 14.21
C GLY A 71 -5.24 66.32 14.68
N PRO A 72 -6.48 66.62 15.12
CA PRO A 72 -6.93 66.12 16.43
C PRO A 72 -8.43 65.79 16.57
N GLU A 73 -8.73 65.32 17.77
CA GLU A 73 -9.96 64.83 18.40
C GLU A 73 -11.24 65.68 18.26
N GLY A 74 -12.43 65.02 18.38
CA GLY A 74 -13.64 65.69 18.86
C GLY A 74 -15.00 65.11 18.46
N ALA A 75 -15.65 64.43 19.41
CA ALA A 75 -17.10 64.42 19.71
C ALA A 75 -18.15 63.83 18.72
N GLY A 76 -18.75 62.72 19.15
CA GLY A 76 -20.20 62.67 19.51
C GLY A 76 -21.28 62.53 18.42
N SER A 77 -21.90 61.34 18.40
CA SER A 77 -23.34 61.05 18.14
C SER A 77 -24.05 61.65 16.92
N ALA A 78 -24.52 60.78 16.02
CA ALA A 78 -25.96 60.62 15.72
C ALA A 78 -26.19 59.48 14.72
N ALA A 79 -27.25 58.72 14.99
CA ALA A 79 -27.77 57.64 14.17
C ALA A 79 -28.43 58.13 12.87
N GLY A 80 -28.47 57.25 11.87
CA GLY A 80 -29.61 57.12 10.96
C GLY A 80 -29.37 57.31 9.46
N GLU A 81 -29.63 56.22 8.72
CA GLU A 81 -30.16 56.15 7.34
C GLU A 81 -29.15 56.41 6.19
N GLY A 82 -28.93 55.56 5.18
CA GLY A 82 -29.67 54.42 4.63
C GLY A 82 -29.76 54.57 3.10
N LYS A 83 -29.06 53.72 2.32
CA LYS A 83 -29.30 53.31 0.90
C LYS A 83 -28.08 52.58 0.28
N PRO A 84 -28.26 51.56 -0.58
CA PRO A 84 -29.20 50.44 -0.54
C PRO A 84 -28.48 49.14 -0.11
N ILE A 85 -29.17 48.34 0.72
CA ILE A 85 -28.75 47.00 1.11
C ILE A 85 -28.94 46.10 -0.12
N LEU A 86 -27.86 45.69 -0.79
CA LEU A 86 -27.87 44.43 -1.54
C LEU A 86 -28.39 43.38 -0.57
N SER A 87 -29.58 42.83 -0.86
CA SER A 87 -30.31 41.95 0.05
C SER A 87 -29.37 40.88 0.60
N GLU A 88 -29.40 40.63 1.91
CA GLU A 88 -28.64 39.57 2.55
C GLU A 88 -28.86 38.21 1.85
N GLU A 89 -30.06 38.05 1.27
CA GLU A 89 -30.45 36.92 0.42
C GLU A 89 -29.71 36.88 -0.93
N GLU A 90 -29.49 38.02 -1.59
CA GLU A 90 -28.76 38.09 -2.86
C GLU A 90 -27.26 37.80 -2.66
N ARG A 91 -26.68 38.24 -1.55
CA ARG A 91 -25.29 37.93 -1.17
C ARG A 91 -25.11 36.45 -0.82
N GLN A 92 -26.07 35.87 -0.12
CA GLN A 92 -26.11 34.43 0.14
C GLN A 92 -26.26 33.64 -1.16
N GLU A 93 -27.08 34.09 -2.11
CA GLU A 93 -27.18 33.46 -3.43
C GLU A 93 -25.88 33.57 -4.23
N GLN A 94 -25.21 34.72 -4.23
CA GLN A 94 -23.96 34.93 -4.96
C GLN A 94 -22.84 34.05 -4.38
N THR A 95 -22.78 33.93 -3.05
CA THR A 95 -21.90 33.02 -2.32
C THR A 95 -22.20 31.55 -2.65
N LYS A 96 -23.48 31.17 -2.63
CA LYS A 96 -23.92 29.81 -2.95
C LYS A 96 -23.59 29.43 -4.40
N ARG A 97 -23.78 30.35 -5.35
CA ARG A 97 -23.41 30.16 -6.76
C ARG A 97 -21.90 30.01 -6.94
N MET A 98 -21.09 30.76 -6.19
CA MET A 98 -19.63 30.64 -6.21
C MET A 98 -19.16 29.29 -5.62
N LEU A 99 -19.71 28.88 -4.46
CA LEU A 99 -19.41 27.58 -3.85
C LEU A 99 -19.85 26.40 -4.73
N GLU A 100 -20.99 26.53 -5.42
CA GLU A 100 -21.48 25.50 -6.35
C GLU A 100 -20.57 25.38 -7.59
N LEU A 101 -20.04 26.50 -8.10
CA LEU A 101 -19.08 26.50 -9.20
C LEU A 101 -17.74 25.85 -8.80
N VAL A 102 -17.25 26.15 -7.59
CA VAL A 102 -16.05 25.51 -7.04
C VAL A 102 -16.28 24.01 -6.84
N ALA A 103 -17.43 23.62 -6.26
CA ALA A 103 -17.78 22.22 -6.07
C ALA A 103 -17.92 21.47 -7.41
N GLN A 104 -18.45 22.10 -8.45
CA GLN A 104 -18.54 21.53 -9.79
C GLN A 104 -17.15 21.32 -10.40
N LYS A 105 -16.24 22.30 -10.24
CA LYS A 105 -14.86 22.20 -10.74
C LYS A 105 -14.03 21.16 -9.99
N GLN A 106 -14.23 21.02 -8.67
CA GLN A 106 -13.57 19.98 -7.87
C GLN A 106 -14.04 18.57 -8.27
N ARG A 107 -15.34 18.39 -8.52
CA ARG A 107 -15.90 17.11 -9.01
C ARG A 107 -15.33 16.72 -10.38
N GLU A 108 -15.19 17.68 -11.29
CA GLU A 108 -14.59 17.42 -12.62
C GLU A 108 -13.11 17.02 -12.49
N ARG A 109 -12.35 17.70 -11.62
CA ARG A 109 -10.95 17.38 -11.35
C ARG A 109 -10.79 16.00 -10.72
N GLU A 110 -11.61 15.69 -9.73
CA GLU A 110 -11.62 14.39 -9.04
C GLU A 110 -11.98 13.25 -10.01
N GLU A 111 -13.01 13.42 -10.85
CA GLU A 111 -13.36 12.39 -11.85
C GLU A 111 -12.23 12.19 -12.87
N ARG A 112 -11.57 13.27 -13.28
CA ARG A 112 -10.42 13.20 -14.18
C ARG A 112 -9.23 12.49 -13.53
N GLU A 113 -8.92 12.80 -12.27
CA GLU A 113 -7.87 12.13 -11.51
C GLU A 113 -8.19 10.66 -11.23
N GLU A 114 -9.45 10.34 -10.92
CA GLU A 114 -9.91 8.96 -10.71
C GLU A 114 -9.80 8.15 -12.01
N ARG A 115 -10.18 8.74 -13.16
CA ARG A 115 -10.02 8.13 -14.48
C ARG A 115 -8.55 7.87 -14.81
N GLU A 116 -7.68 8.85 -14.58
CA GLU A 116 -6.23 8.72 -14.83
C GLU A 116 -5.59 7.69 -13.88
N ALA A 117 -6.02 7.65 -12.61
CA ALA A 117 -5.55 6.66 -11.63
C ALA A 117 -6.01 5.24 -11.99
N LEU A 118 -7.26 5.08 -12.41
CA LEU A 118 -7.81 3.80 -12.85
C LEU A 118 -7.09 3.30 -14.11
N GLU A 119 -6.80 4.18 -15.07
CA GLU A 119 -6.05 3.83 -16.27
C GLU A 119 -4.60 3.42 -15.94
N ARG A 120 -3.93 4.17 -15.05
CA ARG A 120 -2.57 3.84 -14.59
C ARG A 120 -2.51 2.50 -13.88
N GLU A 121 -3.45 2.22 -12.98
CA GLU A 121 -3.52 0.94 -12.26
C GLU A 121 -3.88 -0.22 -13.21
N ARG A 122 -4.78 0.01 -14.18
CA ARG A 122 -5.07 -0.94 -15.25
C ARG A 122 -3.82 -1.24 -16.09
N GLN A 123 -3.05 -0.22 -16.45
CA GLN A 123 -1.83 -0.38 -17.24
C GLN A 123 -0.74 -1.15 -16.47
N ARG A 124 -0.57 -0.90 -15.17
CA ARG A 124 0.32 -1.69 -14.32
C ARG A 124 -0.08 -3.17 -14.30
N ARG A 125 -1.37 -3.47 -14.08
CA ARG A 125 -1.88 -4.85 -14.07
C ARG A 125 -1.70 -5.52 -15.42
N ARG A 126 -1.99 -4.80 -16.50
CA ARG A 126 -1.78 -5.29 -17.87
C ARG A 126 -0.33 -5.64 -18.13
N GLN A 127 0.62 -4.76 -17.80
CA GLN A 127 2.05 -5.03 -17.97
C GLN A 127 2.50 -6.24 -17.13
N GLY A 128 2.00 -6.38 -15.90
CA GLY A 128 2.26 -7.57 -15.07
C GLY A 128 1.70 -8.86 -15.67
N GLN A 129 0.48 -8.82 -16.20
CA GLN A 129 -0.14 -9.94 -16.90
C GLN A 129 0.60 -10.27 -18.20
N GLU A 130 1.00 -9.27 -18.99
CA GLU A 130 1.77 -9.45 -20.23
C GLU A 130 3.14 -10.08 -19.95
N LEU A 131 3.84 -9.65 -18.89
CA LEU A 131 5.12 -10.27 -18.50
C LEU A 131 4.96 -11.73 -18.08
N SER A 132 3.93 -12.02 -17.29
CA SER A 132 3.61 -13.40 -16.86
C SER A 132 3.23 -14.29 -18.04
N ALA A 133 2.34 -13.80 -18.92
CA ALA A 133 1.92 -14.51 -20.12
C ALA A 133 3.07 -14.73 -21.10
N ALA A 134 3.99 -13.76 -21.25
CA ALA A 134 5.19 -13.92 -22.06
C ALA A 134 6.10 -15.04 -21.54
N ARG A 135 6.31 -15.09 -20.21
CA ARG A 135 7.09 -16.18 -19.58
C ARG A 135 6.42 -17.54 -19.78
N GLN A 136 5.10 -17.63 -19.63
CA GLN A 136 4.36 -18.87 -19.84
C GLN A 136 4.42 -19.35 -21.29
N ARG A 137 4.30 -18.42 -22.26
CA ARG A 137 4.44 -18.74 -23.70
C ARG A 137 5.82 -19.31 -24.03
N LEU A 138 6.89 -18.75 -23.46
CA LEU A 138 8.25 -19.29 -23.67
C LEU A 138 8.38 -20.71 -23.11
N GLN A 139 7.88 -20.96 -21.90
CA GLN A 139 7.89 -22.30 -21.31
C GLN A 139 7.05 -23.31 -22.10
N GLU A 140 5.88 -22.90 -22.59
CA GLU A 140 5.01 -23.74 -23.42
C GLU A 140 5.67 -24.06 -24.76
N ASP A 141 6.31 -23.08 -25.40
CA ASP A 141 7.05 -23.28 -26.64
C ASP A 141 8.25 -24.23 -26.45
N GLU A 142 9.00 -24.10 -25.36
CA GLU A 142 10.06 -25.04 -24.99
C GLU A 142 9.53 -26.46 -24.78
N MET A 143 8.42 -26.61 -24.03
CA MET A 143 7.79 -27.90 -23.79
C MET A 143 7.24 -28.52 -25.08
N ARG A 144 6.64 -27.71 -25.95
CA ARG A 144 6.11 -28.15 -27.24
C ARG A 144 7.23 -28.67 -28.14
N ARG A 145 8.35 -27.94 -28.22
CA ARG A 145 9.53 -28.37 -28.99
C ARG A 145 10.13 -29.67 -28.45
N ALA A 146 10.27 -29.79 -27.12
CA ALA A 146 10.77 -31.01 -26.49
C ALA A 146 9.85 -32.22 -26.74
N ALA A 147 8.53 -32.02 -26.73
CA ALA A 147 7.56 -33.09 -27.02
C ALA A 147 7.60 -33.52 -28.51
N GLU A 148 7.79 -32.56 -29.42
CA GLU A 148 7.95 -32.84 -30.85
C GLU A 148 9.24 -33.60 -31.14
N GLU A 149 10.35 -33.22 -30.50
CA GLU A 149 11.63 -33.93 -30.58
C GLU A 149 11.51 -35.36 -30.04
N ARG A 150 10.94 -35.56 -28.85
CA ARG A 150 10.64 -36.89 -28.30
C ARG A 150 9.77 -37.74 -29.22
N ARG A 151 8.78 -37.12 -29.87
CA ARG A 151 7.90 -37.81 -30.83
C ARG A 151 8.66 -38.20 -32.09
N ARG A 152 9.56 -37.35 -32.55
CA ARG A 152 10.41 -37.58 -33.73
C ARG A 152 11.46 -38.65 -33.44
N GLU A 153 12.19 -38.56 -32.33
CA GLU A 153 13.14 -39.58 -31.90
C GLU A 153 12.47 -40.94 -31.76
N LYS A 154 11.28 -41.01 -31.14
CA LYS A 154 10.51 -42.26 -31.04
C LYS A 154 10.08 -42.78 -32.42
N ALA A 155 9.71 -41.90 -33.35
CA ALA A 155 9.35 -42.29 -34.71
C ALA A 155 10.59 -42.78 -35.50
N GLU A 156 11.75 -42.15 -35.32
CA GLU A 156 13.03 -42.53 -35.92
C GLU A 156 13.57 -43.84 -35.31
N GLU A 157 13.42 -44.05 -33.99
CA GLU A 157 13.73 -45.31 -33.30
C GLU A 157 12.84 -46.45 -33.81
N LEU A 158 11.54 -46.23 -33.99
CA LEU A 158 10.64 -47.23 -34.56
C LEU A 158 10.96 -47.53 -36.03
N ALA A 159 11.39 -46.52 -36.81
CA ALA A 159 11.79 -46.70 -38.20
C ALA A 159 13.13 -47.45 -38.34
N TYR A 160 14.08 -47.23 -37.42
CA TYR A 160 15.39 -47.86 -37.44
C TYR A 160 15.42 -49.23 -36.72
N GLY A 161 14.68 -49.37 -35.61
CA GLY A 161 14.57 -50.59 -34.80
C GLY A 161 13.81 -51.75 -35.47
N GLY A 162 13.18 -51.52 -36.63
CA GLY A 162 12.52 -52.55 -37.43
C GLY A 162 13.43 -53.64 -38.00
N SER A 163 14.77 -53.54 -37.85
CA SER A 163 15.72 -54.53 -38.40
C SER A 163 16.31 -55.53 -37.39
N VAL A 164 15.96 -55.47 -36.09
CA VAL A 164 16.46 -56.43 -35.07
C VAL A 164 15.36 -56.98 -34.17
N ALA A 165 14.29 -57.51 -34.78
CA ALA A 165 13.30 -58.33 -34.08
C ALA A 165 13.62 -59.83 -34.24
N SER A 166 14.46 -60.38 -33.35
CA SER A 166 14.42 -61.82 -33.02
C SER A 166 15.08 -62.10 -31.67
N ARG A 167 14.27 -62.10 -30.60
CA ARG A 167 14.34 -63.13 -29.56
C ARG A 167 13.01 -63.20 -28.81
N PRO A 168 12.28 -64.33 -28.84
CA PRO A 168 11.14 -64.53 -27.96
C PRO A 168 11.63 -64.84 -26.55
N SER A 169 11.12 -64.10 -25.57
CA SER A 169 11.24 -64.41 -24.14
C SER A 169 10.20 -65.48 -23.74
N PRO A 170 10.50 -66.39 -22.79
CA PRO A 170 9.59 -67.46 -22.38
C PRO A 170 8.35 -66.93 -21.64
N PRO A 171 7.24 -67.69 -21.59
CA PRO A 171 5.97 -67.23 -21.05
C PRO A 171 6.02 -67.11 -19.52
N ALA A 172 5.65 -65.94 -19.01
CA ALA A 172 5.31 -65.73 -17.60
C ALA A 172 3.93 -66.37 -17.30
N PRO A 173 3.71 -66.89 -16.07
CA PRO A 173 2.48 -67.57 -15.68
C PRO A 173 1.28 -66.61 -15.62
N GLU A 174 0.11 -67.14 -15.99
CA GLU A 174 -1.19 -66.47 -15.94
C GLU A 174 -1.57 -65.98 -14.53
N PRO A 175 -2.19 -64.80 -14.37
CA PRO A 175 -2.78 -64.40 -13.10
C PRO A 175 -4.12 -65.12 -12.87
N GLY A 176 -4.17 -65.95 -11.82
CA GLY A 176 -5.41 -66.44 -11.23
C GLY A 176 -6.26 -65.32 -10.61
N PRO A 177 -7.50 -65.60 -10.20
CA PRO A 177 -8.48 -64.59 -9.81
C PRO A 177 -8.04 -63.84 -8.54
N VAL A 178 -8.14 -62.52 -8.63
CA VAL A 178 -7.92 -61.53 -7.58
C VAL A 178 -8.79 -61.79 -6.33
N PRO A 179 -8.24 -61.67 -5.11
CA PRO A 179 -8.91 -60.94 -4.05
C PRO A 179 -8.49 -59.47 -4.19
N SER A 180 -9.48 -58.59 -4.37
CA SER A 180 -9.30 -57.13 -4.39
C SER A 180 -8.52 -56.68 -3.16
N SER A 181 -7.25 -56.34 -3.36
CA SER A 181 -6.45 -55.52 -2.46
C SER A 181 -6.11 -54.25 -3.22
N PRO A 182 -6.34 -53.05 -2.64
CA PRO A 182 -6.16 -51.81 -3.37
C PRO A 182 -4.67 -51.62 -3.70
N SER A 183 -4.34 -51.79 -4.98
CA SER A 183 -3.05 -51.47 -5.56
C SER A 183 -2.80 -49.98 -5.36
N GLN A 184 -1.83 -49.64 -4.51
CA GLN A 184 -1.28 -48.28 -4.42
C GLN A 184 -0.57 -47.98 -5.73
N GLU A 185 -1.08 -46.97 -6.45
CA GLU A 185 -0.35 -46.23 -7.47
C GLU A 185 0.98 -45.69 -6.89
N PRO A 186 2.03 -45.49 -7.74
CA PRO A 186 3.25 -44.83 -7.30
C PRO A 186 2.90 -43.48 -6.65
N PRO A 187 3.50 -43.12 -5.50
CA PRO A 187 3.09 -41.93 -4.77
C PRO A 187 3.40 -40.70 -5.63
N THR A 188 2.37 -40.15 -6.29
CA THR A 188 2.40 -38.78 -6.79
C THR A 188 2.73 -37.93 -5.57
N LYS A 189 3.79 -37.11 -5.66
CA LYS A 189 4.26 -36.28 -4.54
C LYS A 189 3.07 -35.49 -4.02
N ARG A 190 2.54 -35.91 -2.87
CA ARG A 190 1.34 -35.34 -2.28
C ARG A 190 1.69 -33.93 -1.84
N GLU A 191 1.39 -32.95 -2.68
CA GLU A 191 1.53 -31.54 -2.37
C GLU A 191 0.39 -31.19 -1.40
N TYR A 192 0.74 -31.11 -0.12
CA TYR A 192 -0.18 -30.62 0.89
C TYR A 192 -0.27 -29.12 0.72
N ASP A 193 -1.46 -28.59 0.41
CA ASP A 193 -1.68 -27.13 0.29
C ASP A 193 -1.76 -26.45 1.66
N GLN A 194 -1.98 -27.23 2.73
CA GLN A 194 -2.11 -26.76 4.10
C GLN A 194 -1.26 -27.61 5.05
N CYS A 195 -0.64 -26.94 6.02
CA CYS A 195 0.21 -27.53 7.05
C CYS A 195 -0.28 -27.07 8.43
N ARG A 196 -0.62 -28.02 9.29
CA ARG A 196 -0.98 -27.72 10.69
C ARG A 196 0.30 -27.71 11.52
N ILE A 197 0.54 -26.64 12.25
CA ILE A 197 1.73 -26.47 13.07
C ILE A 197 1.32 -26.32 14.52
N GLN A 198 1.90 -27.16 15.38
CA GLN A 198 1.80 -27.04 16.83
C GLN A 198 3.12 -26.49 17.37
N VAL A 199 3.07 -25.31 18.00
CA VAL A 199 4.22 -24.69 18.65
C VAL A 199 4.09 -24.85 20.16
N ARG A 200 5.08 -25.47 20.78
CA ARG A 200 5.20 -25.55 22.24
C ARG A 200 5.95 -24.33 22.75
N LEU A 201 5.28 -23.54 23.57
CA LEU A 201 5.82 -22.35 24.23
C LEU A 201 6.60 -22.74 25.51
N PRO A 202 7.50 -21.86 26.00
CA PRO A 202 8.28 -22.11 27.22
C PRO A 202 7.45 -22.07 28.51
N ASP A 203 6.27 -21.46 28.48
CA ASP A 203 5.26 -21.46 29.56
C ASP A 203 4.55 -22.82 29.71
N GLY A 204 4.79 -23.75 28.76
CA GLY A 204 4.14 -25.07 28.70
C GLY A 204 2.88 -25.11 27.84
N THR A 205 2.38 -23.97 27.39
CA THR A 205 1.22 -23.86 26.51
C THR A 205 1.57 -24.34 25.10
N SER A 206 0.60 -24.93 24.39
CA SER A 206 0.78 -25.28 22.98
C SER A 206 -0.18 -24.50 22.09
N LEU A 207 0.37 -23.72 21.16
CA LEU A 207 -0.39 -23.02 20.14
C LEU A 207 -0.51 -23.91 18.91
N THR A 208 -1.71 -24.05 18.34
CA THR A 208 -1.91 -24.86 17.13
C THR A 208 -2.64 -24.05 16.09
N GLN A 209 -2.02 -23.90 14.92
CA GLN A 209 -2.57 -23.11 13.83
C GLN A 209 -2.35 -23.83 12.49
N THR A 210 -3.31 -23.68 11.58
CA THR A 210 -3.18 -24.16 10.20
C THR A 210 -2.65 -23.01 9.34
N PHE A 211 -1.59 -23.29 8.59
CA PHE A 211 -0.93 -22.39 7.66
C PHE A 211 -0.99 -22.96 6.25
N ARG A 212 -0.89 -22.12 5.21
CA ARG A 212 -0.78 -22.58 3.83
C ARG A 212 0.64 -23.04 3.54
N ALA A 213 0.81 -24.06 2.70
CA ALA A 213 2.13 -24.61 2.39
C ALA A 213 3.08 -23.61 1.70
N ARG A 214 2.51 -22.60 1.03
CA ARG A 214 3.24 -21.48 0.41
C ARG A 214 3.50 -20.31 1.36
N GLU A 215 2.97 -20.31 2.58
CA GLU A 215 3.29 -19.27 3.57
C GLU A 215 4.71 -19.42 4.08
N GLN A 216 5.31 -18.30 4.46
CA GLN A 216 6.67 -18.25 5.00
C GLN A 216 6.70 -18.68 6.46
N LEU A 217 7.83 -19.26 6.91
CA LEU A 217 8.03 -19.61 8.32
C LEU A 217 7.93 -18.39 9.26
N ALA A 218 8.25 -17.18 8.78
CA ALA A 218 8.04 -15.93 9.49
C ALA A 218 6.60 -15.74 9.99
N ALA A 219 5.59 -16.25 9.27
CA ALA A 219 4.18 -16.17 9.69
C ALA A 219 3.94 -16.94 10.99
N VAL A 220 4.61 -18.08 11.19
CA VAL A 220 4.53 -18.88 12.42
C VAL A 220 5.17 -18.12 13.57
N ARG A 221 6.30 -17.46 13.34
CA ARG A 221 6.96 -16.61 14.34
C ARG A 221 6.05 -15.47 14.78
N LEU A 222 5.45 -14.75 13.84
CA LEU A 222 4.50 -13.67 14.14
C LEU A 222 3.28 -14.17 14.93
N TYR A 223 2.72 -15.31 14.52
CA TYR A 223 1.59 -15.93 15.23
C TYR A 223 1.92 -16.24 16.69
N VAL A 224 3.11 -16.78 16.94
CA VAL A 224 3.63 -17.05 18.28
C VAL A 224 3.85 -15.74 19.07
N GLU A 225 4.41 -14.70 18.43
CA GLU A 225 4.62 -13.39 19.04
C GLU A 225 3.31 -12.68 19.42
N LEU A 226 2.23 -12.90 18.66
CA LEU A 226 0.91 -12.32 18.95
C LEU A 226 0.19 -13.06 20.09
N HIS A 227 0.36 -14.38 20.20
CA HIS A 227 -0.37 -15.21 21.17
C HIS A 227 0.42 -15.51 22.45
N ARG A 228 1.65 -15.01 22.60
CA ARG A 228 2.50 -15.24 23.79
C ARG A 228 2.07 -14.50 25.06
N GLY A 229 1.04 -13.65 24.99
CA GLY A 229 0.60 -12.81 26.11
C GLY A 229 1.59 -11.68 26.40
N GLU A 230 1.07 -10.47 26.58
CA GLU A 230 1.89 -9.30 26.89
C GLU A 230 2.26 -9.34 28.39
N GLU A 231 3.40 -9.97 28.70
CA GLU A 231 3.97 -9.90 30.04
C GLU A 231 4.49 -8.47 30.29
N PRO A 232 3.95 -7.75 31.29
CA PRO A 232 4.32 -6.36 31.54
C PRO A 232 5.75 -6.31 32.09
N GLY A 233 6.70 -5.98 31.21
CA GLY A 233 8.12 -5.83 31.56
C GLY A 233 9.08 -6.74 30.80
N GLY A 234 8.58 -7.64 29.95
CA GLY A 234 9.40 -8.39 28.99
C GLY A 234 9.48 -7.61 27.69
N GLY A 235 10.68 -7.21 27.28
CA GLY A 235 10.89 -6.67 25.93
C GLY A 235 10.33 -7.62 24.87
N HIS A 236 10.12 -7.12 23.66
CA HIS A 236 9.74 -7.92 22.49
C HIS A 236 10.93 -8.81 22.08
N ASP A 237 11.35 -9.72 22.98
CA ASP A 237 12.51 -10.58 22.77
C ASP A 237 12.25 -11.46 21.55
N PRO A 238 13.24 -11.59 20.66
CA PRO A 238 13.08 -12.39 19.46
C PRO A 238 12.80 -13.84 19.84
N VAL A 239 11.71 -14.39 19.29
CA VAL A 239 11.34 -15.78 19.48
C VAL A 239 12.19 -16.66 18.55
N GLN A 240 12.94 -17.59 19.11
CA GLN A 240 13.66 -18.60 18.36
C GLN A 240 12.77 -19.83 18.15
N LEU A 241 12.45 -20.13 16.88
CA LEU A 241 11.77 -21.37 16.53
C LEU A 241 12.79 -22.51 16.39
N LEU A 242 12.46 -23.65 16.98
CA LEU A 242 13.22 -24.90 16.91
C LEU A 242 12.35 -25.99 16.28
N SER A 243 12.96 -26.83 15.44
CA SER A 243 12.34 -28.06 14.96
C SER A 243 12.13 -29.06 16.09
N GLY A 244 11.26 -30.05 15.84
CA GLY A 244 11.13 -31.26 16.64
C GLY A 244 12.41 -32.11 16.62
N PHE A 245 12.31 -33.41 16.39
CA PHE A 245 13.50 -34.27 16.31
C PHE A 245 13.93 -34.48 14.83
N PRO A 246 15.23 -34.36 14.51
CA PRO A 246 16.33 -33.82 15.33
C PRO A 246 16.18 -32.30 15.55
N ARG A 247 16.58 -31.82 16.74
CA ARG A 247 16.40 -30.41 17.12
C ARG A 247 17.37 -29.54 16.34
N ARG A 248 16.83 -28.57 15.60
CA ARG A 248 17.54 -27.58 14.81
C ARG A 248 16.89 -26.22 15.03
N ALA A 249 17.69 -25.21 15.30
CA ALA A 249 17.23 -23.82 15.34
C ALA A 249 17.06 -23.29 13.91
N PHE A 250 15.95 -22.59 13.66
CA PHE A 250 15.70 -21.93 12.38
C PHE A 250 16.41 -20.58 12.31
N SER A 251 17.16 -20.35 11.24
CA SER A 251 17.85 -19.08 10.98
C SER A 251 16.92 -18.06 10.33
N GLU A 252 17.35 -16.79 10.23
CA GLU A 252 16.62 -15.75 9.51
C GLU A 252 16.38 -16.14 8.03
N ALA A 253 17.37 -16.75 7.38
CA ALA A 253 17.25 -17.26 6.01
C ALA A 253 16.22 -18.41 5.88
N ASP A 254 15.89 -19.11 6.96
CA ASP A 254 14.80 -20.09 6.96
C ASP A 254 13.43 -19.43 7.16
N MET A 255 13.38 -18.24 7.78
CA MET A 255 12.13 -17.50 8.01
C MET A 255 11.49 -17.02 6.71
N GLU A 256 12.31 -16.73 5.69
CA GLU A 256 11.86 -16.31 4.36
C GLU A 256 11.38 -17.47 3.47
N ARG A 257 11.67 -18.72 3.86
CA ARG A 257 11.32 -19.90 3.07
C ARG A 257 9.88 -20.34 3.31
N PRO A 258 9.17 -20.84 2.28
CA PRO A 258 7.84 -21.38 2.45
C PRO A 258 7.87 -22.70 3.23
N LEU A 259 6.80 -22.96 4.01
CA LEU A 259 6.67 -24.15 4.85
C LEU A 259 6.85 -25.47 4.06
N GLN A 260 6.44 -25.48 2.78
CA GLN A 260 6.64 -26.58 1.84
C GLN A 260 8.13 -26.92 1.60
N GLU A 261 8.98 -25.90 1.42
CA GLU A 261 10.41 -26.09 1.17
C GLU A 261 11.17 -26.57 2.41
N LEU A 262 10.68 -26.19 3.59
CA LEU A 262 11.19 -26.66 4.88
C LEU A 262 10.78 -28.10 5.21
N GLY A 263 10.00 -28.75 4.33
CA GLY A 263 9.58 -30.14 4.48
C GLY A 263 8.54 -30.35 5.57
N MET A 264 7.83 -29.29 5.98
CA MET A 264 6.78 -29.35 7.00
C MET A 264 5.53 -29.94 6.34
N LYS A 265 5.22 -31.21 6.59
CA LYS A 265 4.11 -31.93 5.95
C LYS A 265 3.01 -32.24 6.96
N THR A 266 1.77 -31.87 6.64
CA THR A 266 0.51 -32.21 7.34
C THR A 266 0.37 -31.78 8.81
N LEU A 267 1.26 -32.23 9.70
CA LEU A 267 1.32 -31.89 11.11
C LEU A 267 2.78 -31.79 11.54
N TRP A 268 3.18 -30.64 12.04
CA TRP A 268 4.56 -30.40 12.47
C TRP A 268 4.62 -29.83 13.88
N HIS A 269 5.59 -30.31 14.67
CA HIS A 269 5.77 -29.89 16.05
C HIS A 269 7.01 -29.01 16.15
N MET A 270 6.85 -27.80 16.67
CA MET A 270 7.92 -26.82 16.91
C MET A 270 8.03 -26.53 18.39
N LEU A 271 9.22 -26.12 18.80
CA LEU A 271 9.43 -25.52 20.11
C LEU A 271 9.80 -24.05 19.91
N SER A 272 9.23 -23.20 20.74
CA SER A 272 9.60 -21.79 20.85
C SER A 272 10.55 -21.63 22.05
N ALA A 273 11.69 -20.98 21.83
CA ALA A 273 12.62 -20.58 22.88
C ALA A 273 12.79 -19.06 22.88
N ARG A 274 13.00 -18.48 24.07
CA ARG A 274 13.40 -17.07 24.19
C ARG A 274 14.89 -16.97 23.86
N CYS A 275 15.26 -16.07 22.95
CA CYS A 275 16.65 -15.70 22.79
C CYS A 275 17.11 -14.94 24.04
N PRO A 276 18.24 -15.29 24.67
CA PRO A 276 18.82 -14.44 25.70
C PRO A 276 19.27 -13.13 25.05
N SER A 277 18.79 -12.01 25.56
CA SER A 277 19.22 -10.68 25.11
C SER A 277 20.74 -10.51 25.32
N PRO A 278 21.47 -9.91 24.36
CA PRO A 278 22.93 -9.79 24.43
C PRO A 278 23.45 -8.80 25.48
N THR A 279 22.61 -8.30 26.38
CA THR A 279 22.94 -7.18 27.29
C THR A 279 23.61 -7.59 28.60
N LEU A 280 23.86 -8.89 28.85
CA LEU A 280 24.39 -9.39 30.14
C LEU A 280 25.66 -10.26 30.01
N LEU A 281 26.58 -9.91 29.11
CA LEU A 281 27.91 -10.53 29.01
C LEU A 281 29.03 -9.48 28.97
N LYS A 282 28.90 -8.42 29.76
CA LYS A 282 29.95 -7.42 29.98
C LYS A 282 30.08 -7.14 31.47
N GLY A 283 30.67 -8.07 32.21
CA GLY A 283 30.92 -7.84 33.64
C GLY A 283 31.27 -9.07 34.46
N GLN A 284 32.21 -9.91 34.02
CA GLN A 284 32.99 -10.72 34.96
C GLN A 284 34.28 -11.25 34.33
N GLU A 285 35.34 -10.46 34.42
CA GLU A 285 36.73 -10.90 34.62
C GLU A 285 37.43 -9.77 35.40
N PRO A 286 38.51 -10.02 36.15
CA PRO A 286 39.23 -11.29 36.36
C PRO A 286 38.95 -11.98 37.71
#